data_AF-Q2TUV1-F1
#
_entry.id   AF-Q2TUV1-F1
#
_cell.length_a   1.000
_cell.length_b   1.000
_cell.length_c   1.000
_cell.angle_alpha   90.00
_cell.angle_beta   90.00
_cell.angle_gamma   90.00
#
_symmetry.space_group_name_H-M   'P 1'
#
loop_
_entity.id
_entity.type
_entity.pdbx_description
1 polymer ?
#
loop_
_entity_poly.entity_id
_entity_poly.type
_entity_poly.pdbx_seq_one_letter_code
_entity_poly.pdbx_strand_id
1 'polypeptide(L)'
;GGSWLVGSLAMQNFTTVEEVVFENPYDLWNLTESRQLVNQTNLWKIILPVIGNNLTSALSFMNFWSNNKQGIKYDLAAKMMAGFETSLTDAWSRGLAHQLFPQDDNNYGSSATWSDIRDSTAFANHDMPFMFVTALGRRPGTVVFNLNSTVIEMNPFEFGSFDPSLNTFTDIKYLGTPVDNGKPVNACVNGFDNAGFL
;
A
#
# COMPACT_ATOMS: atom_id res chain seq x y z
N GLY A 1 -0.33 -4.99 -9.91
CA GLY A 1 -0.34 -4.74 -11.37
C GLY A 1 -1.18 -3.53 -11.70
N GLY A 2 -2.43 -3.71 -12.14
CA GLY A 2 -3.33 -2.60 -12.49
C GLY A 2 -3.52 -1.57 -11.36
N SER A 3 -3.69 -2.03 -10.12
CA SER A 3 -3.79 -1.14 -8.95
C SER A 3 -2.55 -0.26 -8.74
N TRP A 4 -1.36 -0.77 -9.09
CA TRP A 4 -0.11 -0.01 -8.97
C TRP A 4 -0.07 1.13 -9.99
N LEU A 5 -0.48 0.85 -11.24
CA LEU A 5 -0.59 1.86 -12.29
C LEU A 5 -1.58 2.94 -11.86
N VAL A 6 -2.82 2.56 -11.55
CA VAL A 6 -3.88 3.53 -11.22
C VAL A 6 -3.56 4.30 -9.94
N GLY A 7 -3.06 3.63 -8.89
CA GLY A 7 -2.65 4.27 -7.64
C GLY A 7 -1.50 5.26 -7.83
N SER A 8 -0.44 4.87 -8.54
CA SER A 8 0.71 5.76 -8.76
C SER A 8 0.35 7.02 -9.55
N LEU A 9 -0.60 6.97 -10.48
CA LEU A 9 -1.07 8.16 -11.20
C LEU A 9 -1.99 9.03 -10.34
N ALA A 10 -2.98 8.41 -9.69
CA ALA A 10 -3.97 9.12 -8.90
C ALA A 10 -3.35 9.89 -7.71
N MET A 11 -2.35 9.30 -7.06
CA MET A 11 -1.62 9.93 -5.97
C MET A 11 -0.76 11.12 -6.43
N GLN A 12 -0.54 11.29 -7.74
CA GLN A 12 0.18 12.43 -8.33
C GLN A 12 -0.77 13.38 -9.06
N ASN A 13 -1.98 13.57 -8.53
CA ASN A 13 -2.98 14.47 -9.13
C ASN A 13 -3.30 14.09 -10.59
N PHE A 14 -3.31 12.78 -10.86
CA PHE A 14 -3.63 12.18 -12.16
C PHE A 14 -2.73 12.64 -13.32
N THR A 15 -1.41 12.65 -13.11
CA THR A 15 -0.41 12.77 -14.18
C THR A 15 -0.72 11.76 -15.30
N THR A 16 -0.52 12.17 -16.57
CA THR A 16 -0.76 11.28 -17.71
C THR A 16 0.34 10.22 -17.85
N VAL A 17 0.02 9.08 -18.46
CA VAL A 17 1.00 8.01 -18.71
C VAL A 17 2.12 8.52 -19.61
N GLU A 18 1.78 9.30 -20.62
CA GLU A 18 2.70 9.91 -21.57
C GLU A 18 3.72 10.79 -20.84
N GLU A 19 3.26 11.66 -19.95
CA GLU A 19 4.14 12.53 -19.16
C GLU A 19 5.06 11.70 -18.25
N VAL A 20 4.54 10.69 -17.56
CA VAL A 20 5.37 9.80 -16.72
C VAL A 20 6.45 9.09 -17.53
N VAL A 21 6.12 8.58 -18.72
CA VAL A 21 7.05 7.79 -19.55
C VAL A 21 8.06 8.65 -20.29
N PHE A 22 7.64 9.78 -20.86
CA PHE A 22 8.48 10.59 -21.74
C PHE A 22 9.19 11.73 -21.02
N GLU A 23 8.59 12.29 -19.98
CA GLU A 23 9.14 13.44 -19.24
C GLU A 23 9.70 13.02 -17.87
N ASN A 24 9.25 11.87 -17.35
CA ASN A 24 9.61 11.33 -16.03
C ASN A 24 9.56 12.39 -14.90
N PRO A 25 8.45 13.14 -14.76
CA PRO A 25 8.29 14.09 -13.67
C PRO A 25 8.48 13.37 -12.33
N TYR A 26 9.30 13.96 -11.47
CA TYR A 26 9.55 13.49 -10.11
C TYR A 26 10.09 12.06 -9.99
N ASP A 27 10.62 11.49 -11.08
CA ASP A 27 11.18 10.14 -11.11
C ASP A 27 10.17 9.07 -10.65
N LEU A 28 8.91 9.17 -11.11
CA LEU A 28 7.79 8.41 -10.58
C LEU A 28 7.91 6.89 -10.81
N TRP A 29 8.25 6.45 -12.02
CA TRP A 29 8.38 5.03 -12.39
C TRP A 29 9.84 4.62 -12.62
N ASN A 30 10.68 4.90 -11.63
CA ASN A 30 12.07 4.50 -11.70
C ASN A 30 12.23 3.01 -11.34
N LEU A 31 12.23 2.18 -12.39
CA LEU A 31 12.46 0.74 -12.30
C LEU A 31 13.94 0.37 -12.56
N THR A 32 14.86 1.33 -12.49
CA THR A 32 16.29 1.10 -12.75
C THR A 32 16.98 0.39 -11.58
N GLU A 33 18.25 0.03 -11.77
CA GLU A 33 19.09 -0.60 -10.74
C GLU A 33 19.12 0.16 -9.40
N SER A 34 18.97 1.49 -9.42
CA SER A 34 19.00 2.31 -8.20
C SER A 34 17.76 2.16 -7.31
N ARG A 35 16.62 1.72 -7.87
CA ARG A 35 15.33 1.63 -7.17
C ARG A 35 14.67 0.24 -7.31
N GLN A 36 15.42 -0.80 -7.63
CA GLN A 36 14.90 -2.17 -7.60
C GLN A 36 14.40 -2.52 -6.19
N LEU A 37 13.33 -3.33 -6.06
CA LEU A 37 12.82 -3.73 -4.73
C LEU A 37 13.81 -4.55 -3.92
N VAL A 38 14.53 -5.43 -4.60
CA VAL A 38 15.37 -6.46 -3.97
C VAL A 38 16.78 -6.30 -4.47
N ASN A 39 17.74 -6.30 -3.55
CA ASN A 39 19.15 -6.33 -3.90
C ASN A 39 19.53 -7.72 -4.43
N GLN A 40 19.72 -7.84 -5.75
CA GLN A 40 19.98 -9.12 -6.42
C GLN A 40 21.46 -9.52 -6.49
N THR A 41 22.38 -8.75 -5.88
CA THR A 41 23.82 -9.02 -5.98
C THR A 41 24.24 -10.41 -5.44
N ASN A 42 23.43 -11.03 -4.58
CA ASN A 42 23.65 -12.42 -4.16
C ASN A 42 22.36 -13.15 -3.75
N LEU A 43 21.73 -13.84 -4.70
CA LEU A 43 20.49 -14.60 -4.49
C LEU A 43 20.58 -15.64 -3.37
N TRP A 44 21.74 -16.27 -3.14
CA TRP A 44 21.91 -17.27 -2.07
C TRP A 44 21.73 -16.68 -0.68
N LYS A 45 22.05 -15.39 -0.50
CA LYS A 45 21.83 -14.69 0.76
C LYS A 45 20.35 -14.40 1.04
N ILE A 46 19.49 -14.41 0.01
CA ILE A 46 18.03 -14.31 0.14
C ILE A 46 17.43 -15.69 0.44
N ILE A 47 17.88 -16.72 -0.27
CA ILE A 47 17.32 -18.08 -0.18
C ILE A 47 17.56 -18.71 1.21
N LEU A 48 18.76 -18.56 1.78
CA LEU A 48 19.10 -19.18 3.06
C LEU A 48 18.20 -18.74 4.24
N PRO A 49 17.93 -17.43 4.46
CA PRO A 49 16.96 -16.97 5.45
C PRO A 49 15.53 -17.46 5.23
N VAL A 50 15.08 -17.55 3.97
CA VAL A 50 13.72 -18.02 3.63
C VAL A 50 13.58 -19.50 4.01
N ILE A 51 14.57 -20.32 3.65
CA ILE A 51 14.60 -21.75 4.05
C ILE A 51 14.70 -21.90 5.58
N GLY A 52 15.41 -20.99 6.24
CA GLY A 52 15.54 -20.94 7.70
C GLY A 52 14.35 -20.33 8.44
N ASN A 53 13.22 -20.04 7.76
CA ASN A 53 12.03 -19.38 8.33
C ASN A 53 12.33 -18.05 9.07
N ASN A 54 13.37 -17.32 8.64
CA ASN A 54 13.73 -16.03 9.24
C ASN A 54 13.30 -14.89 8.32
N LEU A 55 12.02 -14.50 8.44
CA LEU A 55 11.41 -13.46 7.61
C LEU A 55 12.14 -12.11 7.72
N THR A 56 12.49 -11.67 8.92
CA THR A 56 13.22 -10.40 9.12
C THR A 56 14.57 -10.39 8.40
N SER A 57 15.30 -11.51 8.44
CA SER A 57 16.57 -11.63 7.73
C SER A 57 16.35 -11.65 6.22
N ALA A 58 15.29 -12.32 5.73
CA ALA A 58 14.93 -12.31 4.31
C ALA A 58 14.54 -10.91 3.81
N LEU A 59 13.76 -10.17 4.60
CA LEU A 59 13.35 -8.81 4.28
C LEU A 59 14.52 -7.81 4.32
N SER A 60 15.60 -8.11 5.05
CA SER A 60 16.76 -7.23 5.10
C SER A 60 17.51 -7.05 3.77
N PHE A 61 17.19 -7.88 2.77
CA PHE A 61 17.68 -7.78 1.39
C PHE A 61 16.84 -6.86 0.50
N MET A 62 15.69 -6.37 0.99
CA MET A 62 14.98 -5.31 0.29
C MET A 62 15.84 -4.06 0.25
N ASN A 63 15.92 -3.42 -0.91
CA ASN A 63 16.49 -2.09 -0.98
C ASN A 63 15.68 -1.16 -0.07
N PHE A 64 16.35 -0.16 0.49
CA PHE A 64 15.79 0.75 1.49
C PHE A 64 15.39 0.12 2.84
N TRP A 65 15.71 -1.15 3.12
CA TRP A 65 15.36 -1.78 4.40
C TRP A 65 15.84 -1.02 5.64
N SER A 66 17.13 -0.67 5.69
CA SER A 66 17.77 0.07 6.80
C SER A 66 18.26 1.45 6.38
N ASN A 67 17.53 2.16 5.51
CA ASN A 67 17.92 3.48 5.03
C ASN A 67 17.69 4.58 6.09
N ASN A 68 18.69 4.84 6.94
CA ASN A 68 18.59 5.80 8.04
C ASN A 68 17.31 5.57 8.87
N LYS A 69 16.66 6.63 9.37
CA LYS A 69 15.38 6.52 10.11
C LYS A 69 14.14 6.40 9.20
N GLN A 70 14.33 6.38 7.88
CA GLN A 70 13.27 6.36 6.87
C GLN A 70 13.16 5.00 6.15
N GLY A 71 13.95 4.01 6.56
CA GLY A 71 13.93 2.69 5.93
C GLY A 71 12.69 1.88 6.28
N ILE A 72 12.38 0.91 5.42
CA ILE A 72 11.20 0.01 5.55
C ILE A 72 11.12 -0.63 6.93
N LYS A 73 12.27 -1.04 7.51
CA LYS A 73 12.32 -1.60 8.87
C LYS A 73 11.73 -0.67 9.92
N TYR A 74 11.99 0.64 9.80
CA TYR A 74 11.53 1.65 10.74
C TYR A 74 10.04 1.97 10.55
N ASP A 75 9.56 1.98 9.30
CA ASP A 75 8.12 2.12 9.01
C ASP A 75 7.32 0.97 9.65
N LEU A 76 7.79 -0.27 9.50
CA LEU A 76 7.18 -1.45 10.14
C LEU A 76 7.26 -1.35 11.67
N ALA A 77 8.41 -0.96 12.22
CA ALA A 77 8.55 -0.78 13.66
C ALA A 77 7.59 0.31 14.20
N ALA A 78 7.40 1.41 13.46
CA ALA A 78 6.46 2.46 13.82
C ALA A 78 5.01 1.95 13.83
N LYS A 79 4.60 1.18 12.81
CA LYS A 79 3.27 0.55 12.76
C LYS A 79 3.05 -0.42 13.93
N MET A 80 4.05 -1.23 14.26
CA MET A 80 4.01 -2.12 15.42
C MET A 80 3.91 -1.36 16.75
N MET A 81 4.68 -0.28 16.92
CA MET A 81 4.61 0.58 18.11
C MET A 81 3.26 1.30 18.23
N ALA A 82 2.57 1.56 17.11
CA ALA A 82 1.21 2.10 17.09
C ALA A 82 0.13 1.05 17.43
N GLY A 83 0.51 -0.22 17.68
CA GLY A 83 -0.38 -1.29 18.11
C GLY A 83 -0.97 -2.13 16.98
N PHE A 84 -0.47 -2.00 15.75
CA PHE A 84 -0.92 -2.79 14.61
C PHE A 84 0.05 -3.91 14.27
N GLU A 85 -0.49 -5.07 13.86
CA GLU A 85 0.33 -6.15 13.33
C GLU A 85 0.99 -5.73 12.00
N THR A 86 2.21 -6.23 11.78
CA THR A 86 2.94 -6.09 10.52
C THR A 86 3.10 -7.44 9.86
N SER A 87 3.05 -7.45 8.53
CA SER A 87 3.12 -8.63 7.68
C SER A 87 4.14 -8.44 6.56
N LEU A 88 4.33 -9.48 5.74
CA LEU A 88 5.08 -9.36 4.48
C LEU A 88 4.49 -8.27 3.56
N THR A 89 3.17 -8.07 3.58
CA THR A 89 2.50 -7.04 2.79
C THR A 89 2.97 -5.65 3.16
N ASP A 90 3.22 -5.37 4.45
CA ASP A 90 3.73 -4.08 4.91
C ASP A 90 5.14 -3.79 4.40
N ALA A 91 6.01 -4.80 4.38
CA ALA A 91 7.35 -4.63 3.84
C ALA A 91 7.29 -4.43 2.31
N TRP A 92 6.48 -5.26 1.63
CA TRP A 92 6.30 -5.21 0.19
C TRP A 92 5.70 -3.87 -0.28
N SER A 93 4.70 -3.35 0.42
CA SER A 93 4.04 -2.07 0.11
C SER A 93 5.00 -0.89 0.19
N ARG A 94 5.81 -0.82 1.27
CA ARG A 94 6.82 0.24 1.40
C ARG A 94 7.91 0.10 0.35
N GLY A 95 8.32 -1.13 0.02
CA GLY A 95 9.19 -1.38 -1.13
C GLY A 95 8.62 -0.82 -2.43
N LEU A 96 7.35 -1.12 -2.74
CA LEU A 96 6.67 -0.60 -3.94
C LEU A 96 6.55 0.92 -3.93
N ALA A 97 6.28 1.54 -2.78
CA ALA A 97 6.28 3.01 -2.67
C ALA A 97 7.64 3.59 -3.07
N HIS A 98 8.75 2.99 -2.62
CA HIS A 98 10.09 3.36 -3.07
C HIS A 98 10.33 3.16 -4.58
N GLN A 99 9.46 2.48 -5.33
CA GLN A 99 9.55 2.34 -6.79
C GLN A 99 8.62 3.23 -7.58
N LEU A 100 7.43 3.48 -7.04
CA LEU A 100 6.29 4.01 -7.79
C LEU A 100 5.86 5.39 -7.35
N PHE A 101 6.49 5.94 -6.30
CA PHE A 101 6.19 7.25 -5.73
C PHE A 101 7.43 8.14 -5.78
N PRO A 102 7.29 9.47 -5.86
CA PRO A 102 8.43 10.39 -5.90
C PRO A 102 9.34 10.26 -4.69
N GLN A 103 10.64 10.50 -4.87
CA GLN A 103 11.55 10.72 -3.75
C GLN A 103 11.40 12.15 -3.23
N ASP A 104 10.34 12.37 -2.45
CA ASP A 104 10.03 13.65 -1.81
C ASP A 104 10.45 13.69 -0.32
N ASP A 105 10.19 14.82 0.33
CA ASP A 105 10.44 15.00 1.78
C ASP A 105 9.54 14.11 2.65
N ASN A 106 8.54 13.44 2.06
CA ASN A 106 7.59 12.55 2.72
C ASN A 106 7.98 11.06 2.63
N ASN A 107 9.25 10.75 2.40
CA ASN A 107 9.74 9.37 2.35
C ASN A 107 8.90 8.50 1.40
N TYR A 108 8.81 8.91 0.14
CA TYR A 108 8.09 8.18 -0.90
C TYR A 108 6.61 8.00 -0.55
N GLY A 109 5.95 9.11 -0.18
CA GLY A 109 4.54 9.12 0.20
C GLY A 109 4.20 8.28 1.44
N SER A 110 5.08 8.26 2.46
CA SER A 110 4.86 7.50 3.68
C SER A 110 3.62 7.90 4.48
N SER A 111 3.22 9.17 4.40
CA SER A 111 1.95 9.65 4.98
C SER A 111 0.79 9.72 3.98
N ALA A 112 1.04 9.48 2.69
CA ALA A 112 0.02 9.62 1.66
C ALA A 112 -1.03 8.52 1.79
N THR A 113 -2.31 8.86 1.65
CA THR A 113 -3.43 7.95 1.84
C THR A 113 -4.39 7.95 0.66
N TRP A 114 -5.17 6.88 0.50
CA TRP A 114 -6.22 6.83 -0.52
C TRP A 114 -7.32 7.87 -0.27
N SER A 115 -7.62 8.18 0.99
CA SER A 115 -8.57 9.25 1.31
C SER A 115 -8.07 10.65 0.93
N ASP A 116 -6.75 10.89 0.82
CA ASP A 116 -6.20 12.17 0.33
C ASP A 116 -6.54 12.44 -1.15
N ILE A 117 -6.84 11.40 -1.95
CA ILE A 117 -7.22 11.56 -3.36
C ILE A 117 -8.43 12.47 -3.51
N ARG A 118 -9.34 12.46 -2.51
CA ARG A 118 -10.55 13.32 -2.46
C ARG A 118 -10.21 14.81 -2.58
N ASP A 119 -9.05 15.20 -2.04
CA ASP A 119 -8.59 16.59 -1.97
C ASP A 119 -7.67 16.96 -3.13
N SER A 120 -7.33 16.00 -4.01
CA SER A 120 -6.56 16.28 -5.23
C SER A 120 -7.37 17.13 -6.20
N THR A 121 -6.71 18.06 -6.90
CA THR A 121 -7.40 18.96 -7.82
C THR A 121 -8.06 18.22 -8.99
N ALA A 122 -7.40 17.20 -9.54
CA ALA A 122 -7.94 16.40 -10.63
C ALA A 122 -9.22 15.66 -10.21
N PHE A 123 -9.26 15.13 -8.98
CA PHE A 123 -10.45 14.47 -8.46
C PHE A 123 -11.57 15.46 -8.17
N ALA A 124 -11.26 16.57 -7.48
CA ALA A 124 -12.24 17.60 -7.12
C ALA A 124 -12.87 18.28 -8.35
N ASN A 125 -12.11 18.43 -9.44
CA ASN A 125 -12.57 19.01 -10.69
C ASN A 125 -13.24 17.99 -11.64
N HIS A 126 -13.22 16.69 -11.31
CA HIS A 126 -13.68 15.60 -12.18
C HIS A 126 -12.87 15.45 -13.47
N ASP A 127 -11.58 15.80 -13.43
CA ASP A 127 -10.64 15.67 -14.55
C ASP A 127 -10.06 14.25 -14.66
N MET A 128 -10.33 13.38 -13.68
CA MET A 128 -9.94 11.96 -13.70
C MET A 128 -11.14 11.02 -13.55
N PRO A 129 -11.08 9.78 -14.08
CA PRO A 129 -12.10 8.78 -13.84
C PRO A 129 -12.21 8.40 -12.36
N PHE A 130 -13.42 8.02 -11.93
CA PHE A 130 -13.60 7.42 -10.61
C PHE A 130 -12.85 6.08 -10.54
N MET A 131 -11.91 5.98 -9.62
CA MET A 131 -11.05 4.82 -9.47
C MET A 131 -11.50 3.93 -8.31
N PHE A 132 -11.32 2.64 -8.50
CA PHE A 132 -11.43 1.65 -7.44
C PHE A 132 -10.48 0.49 -7.72
N VAL A 133 -10.12 -0.23 -6.68
CA VAL A 133 -9.34 -1.47 -6.76
C VAL A 133 -10.04 -2.54 -5.94
N THR A 134 -9.74 -3.80 -6.25
CA THR A 134 -10.40 -4.93 -5.61
C THR A 134 -9.40 -5.83 -4.91
N ALA A 135 -9.83 -6.42 -3.79
CA ALA A 135 -9.14 -7.49 -3.08
C ALA A 135 -10.08 -8.67 -2.80
N LEU A 136 -9.52 -9.78 -2.33
CA LEU A 136 -10.29 -10.94 -1.92
C LEU A 136 -10.26 -11.07 -0.40
N GLY A 137 -11.44 -11.18 0.20
CA GLY A 137 -11.61 -11.56 1.59
C GLY A 137 -11.15 -12.99 1.81
N ARG A 138 -10.31 -13.17 2.84
CA ARG A 138 -9.85 -14.49 3.30
C ARG A 138 -10.03 -14.60 4.80
N ARG A 139 -10.56 -15.74 5.24
CA ARG A 139 -10.74 -16.03 6.66
C ARG A 139 -9.38 -16.08 7.38
N PRO A 140 -9.23 -15.42 8.55
CA PRO A 140 -8.01 -15.52 9.34
C PRO A 140 -7.59 -16.97 9.62
N GLY A 141 -6.29 -17.25 9.57
CA GLY A 141 -5.73 -18.58 9.83
C GLY A 141 -5.88 -19.61 8.69
N THR A 142 -6.37 -19.19 7.51
CA THR A 142 -6.52 -20.07 6.35
C THR A 142 -5.56 -19.72 5.22
N VAL A 143 -5.16 -20.74 4.44
CA VAL A 143 -4.28 -20.58 3.25
C VAL A 143 -5.04 -20.75 1.93
N VAL A 144 -6.32 -21.15 1.98
CA VAL A 144 -7.14 -21.47 0.81
C VAL A 144 -7.93 -20.24 0.38
N PHE A 145 -7.95 -19.99 -0.93
CA PHE A 145 -8.84 -19.03 -1.57
C PHE A 145 -9.96 -19.82 -2.25
N ASN A 146 -11.22 -19.48 -1.96
CA ASN A 146 -12.36 -20.15 -2.57
C ASN A 146 -12.91 -19.31 -3.72
N LEU A 147 -13.57 -19.96 -4.68
CA LEU A 147 -14.26 -19.27 -5.77
C LEU A 147 -15.39 -18.34 -5.29
N ASN A 148 -15.91 -18.58 -4.08
CA ASN A 148 -16.93 -17.76 -3.42
C ASN A 148 -16.34 -16.81 -2.36
N SER A 149 -15.04 -16.48 -2.45
CA SER A 149 -14.45 -15.46 -1.58
C SER A 149 -15.11 -14.10 -1.84
N THR A 150 -15.51 -13.43 -0.76
CA THR A 150 -16.03 -12.06 -0.76
C THR A 150 -15.07 -11.14 -1.52
N VAL A 151 -15.56 -10.45 -2.55
CA VAL A 151 -14.77 -9.43 -3.26
C VAL A 151 -14.89 -8.11 -2.51
N ILE A 152 -13.76 -7.57 -2.09
CA ILE A 152 -13.68 -6.29 -1.39
C ILE A 152 -13.35 -5.22 -2.43
N GLU A 153 -14.11 -4.13 -2.45
CA GLU A 153 -13.86 -2.93 -3.24
C GLU A 153 -13.29 -1.83 -2.35
N MET A 154 -12.32 -1.08 -2.89
CA MET A 154 -11.64 0.01 -2.23
C MET A 154 -11.55 1.17 -3.21
N ASN A 155 -12.11 2.32 -2.83
CA ASN A 155 -12.05 3.55 -3.61
C ASN A 155 -11.73 4.73 -2.67
N PRO A 156 -11.50 5.95 -3.18
CA PRO A 156 -11.13 7.08 -2.34
C PRO A 156 -12.11 7.36 -1.20
N PHE A 157 -13.40 7.01 -1.32
CA PHE A 157 -14.41 7.22 -0.29
C PHE A 157 -14.59 6.04 0.65
N GLU A 158 -14.61 4.82 0.12
CA GLU A 158 -15.10 3.67 0.88
C GLU A 158 -14.29 2.39 0.67
N PHE A 159 -14.36 1.55 1.70
CA PHE A 159 -13.84 0.20 1.74
C PHE A 159 -14.98 -0.73 2.14
N GLY A 160 -15.26 -1.75 1.34
CA GLY A 160 -16.36 -2.65 1.63
C GLY A 160 -16.63 -3.67 0.55
N SER A 161 -17.86 -4.16 0.49
CA SER A 161 -18.25 -5.16 -0.50
C SER A 161 -19.73 -5.11 -0.80
N PHE A 162 -20.07 -5.30 -2.08
CA PHE A 162 -21.43 -5.59 -2.54
C PHE A 162 -21.82 -7.07 -2.39
N ASP A 163 -20.88 -7.95 -2.04
CA ASP A 163 -21.17 -9.37 -1.85
C ASP A 163 -22.19 -9.54 -0.71
N PRO A 164 -23.27 -10.34 -0.89
CA PRO A 164 -24.30 -10.52 0.12
C PRO A 164 -23.79 -10.97 1.50
N SER A 165 -22.63 -11.63 1.56
CA SER A 165 -22.01 -12.09 2.81
C SER A 165 -21.48 -10.97 3.70
N LEU A 166 -21.17 -9.79 3.13
CA LEU A 166 -20.68 -8.61 3.85
C LEU A 166 -21.62 -7.41 3.66
N ASN A 167 -21.97 -7.10 2.40
CA ASN A 167 -22.94 -6.09 1.97
C ASN A 167 -22.91 -4.79 2.78
N THR A 168 -21.71 -4.27 3.01
CA THR A 168 -21.50 -3.08 3.84
C THR A 168 -20.21 -2.38 3.43
N PHE A 169 -20.18 -1.08 3.69
CA PHE A 169 -19.07 -0.19 3.38
C PHE A 169 -18.79 0.72 4.58
N THR A 170 -17.53 1.09 4.74
CA THR A 170 -17.08 2.12 5.68
C THR A 170 -16.26 3.15 4.95
N ASP A 171 -16.19 4.37 5.49
CA ASP A 171 -15.24 5.36 5.00
C ASP A 171 -13.81 4.84 5.15
N ILE A 172 -13.05 4.80 4.04
CA ILE A 172 -11.70 4.24 3.98
C ILE A 172 -10.70 5.01 4.86
N LYS A 173 -10.96 6.29 5.12
CA LYS A 173 -10.16 7.13 6.03
C LYS A 173 -10.05 6.52 7.42
N TYR A 174 -11.10 5.81 7.86
CA TYR A 174 -11.18 5.20 9.19
C TYR A 174 -10.82 3.71 9.21
N LEU A 175 -10.18 3.19 8.16
CA LEU A 175 -9.73 1.81 8.08
C LEU A 175 -8.83 1.45 9.28
N GLY A 176 -8.96 0.22 9.78
CA GLY A 176 -8.25 -0.24 10.98
C GLY A 176 -8.92 0.12 12.30
N THR A 177 -10.00 0.91 12.29
CA THR A 177 -10.78 1.22 13.50
C THR A 177 -11.52 -0.03 14.01
N PRO A 178 -11.35 -0.43 15.28
CA PRO A 178 -12.15 -1.50 15.87
C PRO A 178 -13.60 -1.04 16.06
N VAL A 179 -14.54 -1.83 15.58
CA VAL A 179 -15.98 -1.53 15.65
C VAL A 179 -16.75 -2.63 16.37
N ASP A 180 -17.82 -2.24 17.07
CA ASP A 180 -18.84 -3.12 17.63
C ASP A 180 -20.22 -2.64 17.13
N ASN A 181 -20.96 -3.54 16.46
CA ASN A 181 -22.24 -3.25 15.81
C ASN A 181 -22.22 -1.98 14.93
N GLY A 182 -21.14 -1.81 14.15
CA GLY A 182 -20.97 -0.68 13.22
C GLY A 182 -20.60 0.65 13.89
N LYS A 183 -20.30 0.65 15.19
CA LYS A 183 -19.86 1.84 15.93
C LYS A 183 -18.42 1.66 16.40
N PRO A 184 -17.57 2.70 16.35
CA PRO A 184 -16.20 2.60 16.84
C PRO A 184 -16.20 2.33 18.35
N VAL A 185 -15.36 1.37 18.78
CA VAL A 185 -15.22 1.02 20.21
C VAL A 185 -14.43 2.10 20.97
N ASN A 186 -13.45 2.71 20.30
CA ASN A 186 -12.54 3.73 20.84
C ASN A 186 -12.39 4.89 19.85
N ALA A 187 -11.28 5.63 19.92
CA ALA A 187 -10.91 6.61 18.90
C ALA A 187 -10.77 5.95 17.51
N CYS A 188 -11.24 6.65 16.49
CA CYS A 188 -11.07 6.21 15.10
C CYS A 188 -9.58 6.29 14.71
N VAL A 189 -9.13 5.25 14.02
CA VAL A 189 -7.82 5.19 13.38
C VAL A 189 -7.88 6.04 12.11
N ASN A 190 -6.77 6.71 11.78
CA ASN A 190 -6.58 7.38 10.49
C ASN A 190 -5.24 6.93 9.89
N GLY A 191 -5.11 6.98 8.56
CA GLY A 191 -3.85 6.71 7.84
C GLY A 191 -3.51 5.23 7.67
N PHE A 192 -4.40 4.32 8.05
CA PHE A 192 -4.23 2.90 7.75
C PHE A 192 -4.43 2.61 6.25
N ASP A 193 -5.15 3.50 5.56
CA ASP A 193 -5.35 3.56 4.11
C ASP A 193 -4.14 4.15 3.36
N ASN A 194 -2.92 3.92 3.87
CA ASN A 194 -1.69 4.36 3.22
C ASN A 194 -1.65 3.92 1.74
N ALA A 195 -1.28 4.85 0.87
CA ALA A 195 -1.32 4.68 -0.58
C ALA A 195 -0.39 3.59 -1.11
N GLY A 196 0.69 3.28 -0.40
CA GLY A 196 1.52 2.12 -0.75
C GLY A 196 0.93 0.79 -0.29
N PHE A 197 0.19 0.79 0.84
CA PHE A 197 -0.35 -0.41 1.48
C PHE A 197 -1.57 -0.98 0.76
N LEU A 198 -2.44 -0.11 0.26
CA LEU A 198 -3.61 -0.44 -0.57
C LEU A 198 -3.22 -0.63 -2.04
#